data_AF-A0A1W0VZT5-F1
#
_entry.id   AF-A0A1W0VZT5-F1
#
_cell.length_a   1.000
_cell.length_b   1.000
_cell.length_c   1.000
_cell.angle_alpha   90.00
_cell.angle_beta   90.00
_cell.angle_gamma   90.00
#
_symmetry.space_group_name_H-M   'P 1'
#
loop_
_entity.id
_entity.type
_entity.pdbx_description
1 polymer ?
#
loop_
_entity_poly.entity_id
_entity_poly.type
_entity_poly.pdbx_seq_one_letter_code
_entity_poly.pdbx_strand_id
1 'polypeptide(L)'
;MGRHGVDQIGAVAAAFAWVVLLPLLLVGVVCPGAQAGQTSEYRRQLGSAIDMPLDADVFRPPPGHNAPEQVHITQGNHDGTAMIISWVTTSEPGSSTVIYGTSEDNLNYTANGKHTQYTFYNYTSGYIHHCTIKKLEFDTKYYYAVGIGQTVRKFWFMTPPESGPDVPYTFGLIGDLGQSFDSNVTLTHYESNAKAQAVLFVGDLSYADNYPYHDNVRWDTWARFVERNVAYQPWIWTAGNHEIDFAPELGETKPFKPFSQRYPTPYKASGSTAPYWKIHSSVQVA
;
A
#
# COMPACT_ATOMS: atom_id res chain seq x y z
N MET A 1 44.72 -53.69 40.96
CA MET A 1 43.72 -53.66 39.87
C MET A 1 42.93 -52.37 40.00
N GLY A 2 42.97 -51.48 39.00
CA GLY A 2 42.17 -50.25 38.98
C GLY A 2 42.96 -48.94 39.03
N ARG A 3 43.63 -48.58 37.92
CA ARG A 3 44.06 -47.20 37.62
C ARG A 3 44.37 -46.94 36.13
N HIS A 4 43.76 -47.71 35.22
CA HIS A 4 43.98 -47.56 33.77
C HIS A 4 42.72 -47.19 32.96
N GLY A 5 41.58 -46.93 33.62
CA GLY A 5 40.30 -46.70 32.93
C GLY A 5 39.89 -45.24 32.73
N VAL A 6 40.56 -44.27 33.36
CA VAL A 6 40.10 -42.86 33.37
C VAL A 6 40.82 -42.00 32.34
N ASP A 7 42.08 -42.32 32.00
CA ASP A 7 42.88 -41.51 31.07
C ASP A 7 42.50 -41.70 29.59
N GLN A 8 41.93 -42.85 29.21
CA GLN A 8 41.53 -43.10 27.82
C GLN A 8 40.25 -42.35 27.42
N ILE A 9 39.33 -42.07 28.36
CA ILE A 9 38.06 -41.40 28.06
C ILE A 9 38.29 -39.91 27.81
N GLY A 10 39.21 -39.27 28.55
CA GLY A 10 39.59 -37.87 28.35
C GLY A 10 40.32 -37.62 27.03
N ALA A 11 41.18 -38.55 26.61
CA ALA A 11 41.91 -38.45 25.35
C ALA A 11 41.00 -38.58 24.12
N VAL A 12 39.99 -39.46 24.16
CA VAL A 12 39.02 -39.64 23.06
C VAL A 12 38.03 -38.47 22.98
N ALA A 13 37.60 -37.92 24.11
CA ALA A 13 36.74 -36.73 24.16
C ALA A 13 37.47 -35.46 23.68
N ALA A 14 38.75 -35.30 24.04
CA ALA A 14 39.58 -34.23 23.52
C ALA A 14 39.79 -34.39 22.00
N ALA A 15 40.14 -35.58 21.51
CA ALA A 15 40.31 -35.82 20.08
C ALA A 15 39.02 -35.54 19.27
N PHE A 16 37.83 -35.87 19.81
CA PHE A 16 36.55 -35.54 19.18
C PHE A 16 36.27 -34.03 19.11
N ALA A 17 36.66 -33.27 20.14
CA ALA A 17 36.52 -31.82 20.14
C ALA A 17 37.38 -31.19 19.04
N TRP A 18 38.62 -31.65 18.85
CA TRP A 18 39.52 -31.14 17.82
C TRP A 18 39.14 -31.58 16.40
N VAL A 19 38.54 -32.76 16.22
CA VAL A 19 38.15 -33.28 14.90
C VAL A 19 36.81 -32.71 14.41
N VAL A 20 35.93 -32.24 15.29
CA VAL A 20 34.61 -31.70 14.91
C VAL A 20 34.53 -30.17 15.01
N LEU A 21 35.09 -29.55 16.06
CA LEU A 21 34.99 -28.10 16.24
C LEU A 21 35.97 -27.32 15.35
N LEU A 22 37.17 -27.85 15.12
CA LEU A 22 38.17 -27.18 14.27
C LEU A 22 37.73 -27.06 12.80
N PRO A 23 37.14 -28.09 12.14
CA PRO A 23 36.61 -27.92 10.80
C PRO A 23 35.38 -26.99 10.76
N LEU A 24 34.52 -26.96 11.79
CA LEU A 24 33.41 -26.01 11.87
C LEU A 24 33.89 -24.55 12.01
N LEU A 25 34.94 -24.31 12.80
CA LEU A 25 35.58 -22.99 12.92
C LEU A 25 36.30 -22.61 11.62
N LEU A 26 36.94 -23.56 10.94
CA LEU A 26 37.59 -23.34 9.64
C LEU A 26 36.58 -23.11 8.51
N VAL A 27 35.40 -23.72 8.53
CA VAL A 27 34.32 -23.44 7.55
C VAL A 27 33.83 -21.99 7.68
N GLY A 28 33.85 -21.41 8.89
CA GLY A 28 33.55 -19.99 9.11
C GLY A 28 34.66 -19.03 8.66
N VAL A 29 35.92 -19.49 8.59
CA VAL A 29 37.10 -18.65 8.30
C VAL A 29 37.58 -18.78 6.85
N VAL A 30 37.26 -19.87 6.14
CA VAL A 30 37.80 -20.20 4.80
C VAL A 30 36.79 -19.93 3.67
N CYS A 31 35.72 -19.18 3.92
CA CYS A 31 34.86 -18.64 2.85
C CYS A 31 35.09 -17.12 2.71
N PRO A 32 36.02 -16.66 1.85
CA PRO A 32 36.25 -15.23 1.59
C PRO A 32 35.06 -14.51 0.95
N GLY A 33 33.96 -15.22 0.68
CA GLY A 33 32.69 -14.69 0.14
C GLY A 33 31.49 -14.88 1.07
N ALA A 34 31.66 -15.34 2.31
CA ALA A 34 30.59 -15.35 3.29
C ALA A 34 30.41 -13.95 3.90
N GLN A 35 29.93 -13.00 3.11
CA GLN A 35 29.43 -11.72 3.62
C GLN A 35 28.08 -11.94 4.31
N ALA A 36 28.13 -12.53 5.49
CA ALA A 36 26.99 -12.58 6.39
C ALA A 36 26.78 -11.20 7.03
N GLY A 37 25.57 -10.66 6.88
CA GLY A 37 25.09 -9.49 7.63
C GLY A 37 25.82 -8.17 7.33
N GLN A 38 25.91 -7.75 6.07
CA GLN A 38 26.25 -6.37 5.76
C GLN A 38 25.13 -5.46 6.28
N THR A 39 25.43 -4.66 7.30
CA THR A 39 24.57 -3.56 7.75
C THR A 39 25.08 -2.27 7.14
N SER A 40 24.17 -1.44 6.62
CA SER A 40 24.55 -0.14 6.07
C SER A 40 25.06 0.79 7.19
N GLU A 41 25.98 1.69 6.85
CA GLU A 41 26.33 2.81 7.74
C GLU A 41 25.18 3.81 7.91
N TYR A 42 24.17 3.74 7.03
CA TYR A 42 22.97 4.56 7.15
C TYR A 42 22.26 4.30 8.48
N ARG A 43 22.14 5.34 9.28
CA ARG A 43 21.34 5.37 10.51
C ARG A 43 20.30 6.47 10.37
N ARG A 44 19.02 6.14 10.54
CA ARG A 44 18.01 7.17 10.79
C ARG A 44 18.36 7.90 12.08
N GLN A 45 18.02 9.18 12.16
CA GLN A 45 18.14 9.92 13.41
C GLN A 45 17.33 9.21 14.50
N LEU A 46 17.91 9.07 15.69
CA LEU A 46 17.25 8.42 16.82
C LEU A 46 16.16 9.38 17.35
N GLY A 47 14.91 9.09 17.02
CA GLY A 47 13.72 9.82 17.45
C GLY A 47 12.48 9.27 16.76
N SER A 48 11.30 9.48 17.36
CA SER A 48 10.04 9.20 16.67
C SER A 48 9.91 10.12 15.45
N ALA A 49 9.43 9.58 14.33
CA ALA A 49 9.13 10.39 13.16
C ALA A 49 8.10 11.47 13.54
N ILE A 50 8.34 12.70 13.09
CA ILE A 50 7.46 13.83 13.39
C ILE A 50 6.39 13.89 12.30
N ASP A 51 5.14 13.74 12.71
CA ASP A 51 3.99 13.88 11.82
C ASP A 51 3.90 15.30 11.24
N MET A 52 3.59 15.38 9.96
CA MET A 52 3.39 16.67 9.30
C MET A 52 2.18 17.39 9.92
N PRO A 53 2.24 18.72 10.11
CA PRO A 53 1.13 19.48 10.66
C PRO A 53 -0.04 19.55 9.68
N LEU A 54 -1.26 19.75 10.18
CA LEU A 54 -2.48 19.72 9.35
C LEU A 54 -2.52 20.80 8.25
N ASP A 55 -1.75 21.87 8.40
CA ASP A 55 -1.60 22.97 7.44
C ASP A 55 -0.45 22.76 6.43
N ALA A 56 0.21 21.59 6.45
CA ALA A 56 1.21 21.22 5.46
C ALA A 56 0.60 21.26 4.04
N ASP A 57 1.42 21.67 3.08
CA ASP A 57 1.04 21.80 1.67
C ASP A 57 0.50 20.49 1.06
N VAL A 58 1.11 19.35 1.41
CA VAL A 58 0.71 18.01 0.98
C VAL A 58 -0.69 17.60 1.47
N PHE A 59 -1.24 18.26 2.48
CA PHE A 59 -2.58 17.98 3.00
C PHE A 59 -3.63 18.96 2.50
N ARG A 60 -3.25 19.93 1.65
CA ARG A 60 -4.17 20.97 1.19
C ARG A 60 -5.32 20.37 0.38
N PRO A 61 -6.59 20.68 0.70
CA PRO A 61 -7.71 20.27 -0.13
C PRO A 61 -7.65 20.94 -1.51
N PRO A 62 -8.13 20.27 -2.58
CA PRO A 62 -8.18 20.86 -3.90
C PRO A 62 -9.15 22.05 -3.93
N PRO A 63 -8.84 23.13 -4.67
CA PRO A 63 -9.72 24.28 -4.77
C PRO A 63 -10.97 23.95 -5.61
N GLY A 64 -12.06 24.65 -5.34
CA GLY A 64 -13.31 24.56 -6.10
C GLY A 64 -14.45 23.92 -5.29
N HIS A 65 -15.69 24.25 -5.67
CA HIS A 65 -16.87 23.73 -4.99
C HIS A 65 -16.98 22.21 -5.18
N ASN A 66 -17.09 21.48 -4.06
CA ASN A 66 -17.17 20.03 -3.98
C ASN A 66 -16.11 19.30 -4.84
N ALA A 67 -14.91 19.88 -4.96
CA ALA A 67 -13.83 19.29 -5.72
C ALA A 67 -13.48 17.90 -5.17
N PRO A 68 -13.45 16.85 -6.01
CA PRO A 68 -12.99 15.53 -5.59
C PRO A 68 -11.61 15.60 -4.97
N GLU A 69 -11.42 14.98 -3.82
CA GLU A 69 -10.13 14.84 -3.16
C GLU A 69 -9.86 13.38 -2.84
N GLN A 70 -8.66 13.07 -2.33
CA GLN A 70 -8.29 11.72 -1.91
C GLN A 70 -8.40 10.70 -3.05
N VAL A 71 -8.14 11.15 -4.29
CA VAL A 71 -8.29 10.32 -5.49
C VAL A 71 -7.24 9.21 -5.48
N HIS A 72 -7.68 7.97 -5.65
CA HIS A 72 -6.80 6.82 -5.67
C HIS A 72 -7.33 5.71 -6.56
N ILE A 73 -6.42 4.93 -7.14
CA ILE A 73 -6.74 3.82 -8.03
C ILE A 73 -6.12 2.51 -7.55
N THR A 74 -6.79 1.41 -7.84
CA THR A 74 -6.26 0.05 -7.65
C THR A 74 -6.83 -0.87 -8.72
N GLN A 75 -6.11 -1.92 -9.08
CA GLN A 75 -6.58 -2.93 -10.02
C GLN A 75 -7.95 -3.48 -9.58
N GLY A 76 -8.89 -3.57 -10.53
CA GLY A 76 -10.31 -3.86 -10.28
C GLY A 76 -10.78 -5.26 -10.65
N ASN A 77 -9.91 -6.09 -11.19
CA ASN A 77 -10.17 -7.50 -11.48
C ASN A 77 -8.87 -8.32 -11.37
N HIS A 78 -8.94 -9.60 -11.76
CA HIS A 78 -7.79 -10.50 -11.64
C HIS A 78 -6.72 -10.22 -12.72
N ASP A 79 -7.14 -9.95 -13.96
CA ASP A 79 -6.27 -9.93 -15.16
C ASP A 79 -5.64 -8.56 -15.50
N GLY A 80 -6.08 -7.46 -14.89
CA GLY A 80 -5.55 -6.12 -15.17
C GLY A 80 -6.38 -5.27 -16.15
N THR A 81 -7.48 -5.79 -16.70
CA THR A 81 -8.38 -5.07 -17.63
C THR A 81 -9.47 -4.24 -16.92
N ALA A 82 -9.37 -4.07 -15.61
CA ALA A 82 -10.26 -3.21 -14.82
C ALA A 82 -9.49 -2.40 -13.78
N MET A 83 -10.00 -1.21 -13.48
CA MET A 83 -9.46 -0.31 -12.46
C MET A 83 -10.61 0.17 -11.57
N ILE A 84 -10.41 0.18 -10.26
CA ILE A 84 -11.30 0.84 -9.30
C ILE A 84 -10.76 2.25 -9.10
N ILE A 85 -11.58 3.24 -9.42
CA ILE A 85 -11.33 4.65 -9.19
C ILE A 85 -12.13 5.07 -7.96
N SER A 86 -11.44 5.65 -6.99
CA SER A 86 -12.03 6.10 -5.74
C SER A 86 -11.69 7.56 -5.45
N TRP A 87 -12.59 8.27 -4.79
CA TRP A 87 -12.39 9.66 -4.37
C TRP A 87 -13.38 10.04 -3.28
N VAL A 88 -13.18 11.19 -2.65
CA VAL A 88 -14.09 11.77 -1.65
C VAL A 88 -14.61 13.11 -2.13
N THR A 89 -15.90 13.36 -1.91
CA THR A 89 -16.48 14.71 -1.96
C THR A 89 -16.94 15.12 -0.57
N THR A 90 -16.72 16.37 -0.17
CA THR A 90 -16.82 16.79 1.24
C THR A 90 -18.03 17.67 1.55
N SER A 91 -18.61 18.34 0.56
CA SER A 91 -19.70 19.31 0.77
C SER A 91 -21.09 18.69 0.54
N GLU A 92 -21.22 17.86 -0.48
CA GLU A 92 -22.47 17.20 -0.88
C GLU A 92 -22.19 15.90 -1.65
N PRO A 93 -23.16 14.97 -1.81
CA PRO A 93 -22.89 13.65 -2.37
C PRO A 93 -22.20 13.64 -3.73
N GLY A 94 -22.50 14.61 -4.61
CA GLY A 94 -21.93 14.67 -5.95
C GLY A 94 -22.25 13.47 -6.84
N SER A 95 -21.66 13.44 -8.04
CA SER A 95 -21.79 12.32 -8.98
C SER A 95 -20.76 11.23 -8.68
N SER A 96 -21.18 9.95 -8.73
CA SER A 96 -20.27 8.79 -8.71
C SER A 96 -19.85 8.33 -10.12
N THR A 97 -19.98 9.21 -11.11
CA THR A 97 -19.64 8.92 -12.51
C THR A 97 -18.18 9.20 -12.79
N VAL A 98 -17.53 8.27 -13.50
CA VAL A 98 -16.21 8.47 -14.12
C VAL A 98 -16.41 8.56 -15.62
N ILE A 99 -15.87 9.62 -16.24
CA ILE A 99 -15.69 9.68 -17.69
C ILE A 99 -14.22 9.38 -18.00
N TYR A 100 -13.96 8.60 -19.05
CA TYR A 100 -12.61 8.13 -19.37
C TYR A 100 -12.42 7.90 -20.87
N GLY A 101 -11.17 7.82 -21.31
CA GLY A 101 -10.80 7.60 -22.70
C GLY A 101 -9.29 7.53 -22.90
N THR A 102 -8.86 7.13 -24.09
CA THR A 102 -7.44 7.05 -24.47
C THR A 102 -6.87 8.38 -24.99
N SER A 103 -7.74 9.39 -25.16
CA SER A 103 -7.37 10.76 -25.53
C SER A 103 -7.72 11.72 -24.39
N GLU A 104 -6.78 12.57 -24.01
CA GLU A 104 -6.95 13.55 -22.91
C GLU A 104 -8.08 14.55 -23.17
N ASP A 105 -8.25 14.92 -24.44
CA ASP A 105 -9.24 15.90 -24.89
C ASP A 105 -10.58 15.25 -25.26
N ASN A 106 -10.65 13.92 -25.29
CA ASN A 106 -11.83 13.19 -25.75
C ASN A 106 -12.13 11.94 -24.90
N LEU A 107 -12.81 12.15 -23.77
CA LEU A 107 -13.23 11.11 -22.83
C LEU A 107 -14.60 10.53 -23.24
N ASN A 108 -14.58 9.54 -24.13
CA ASN A 108 -15.79 9.01 -24.79
C ASN A 108 -16.54 7.91 -24.03
N TYR A 109 -15.96 7.40 -22.93
CA TYR A 109 -16.56 6.34 -22.15
C TYR A 109 -17.02 6.83 -20.79
N THR A 110 -18.05 6.19 -20.26
CA THR A 110 -18.65 6.53 -18.97
C THR A 110 -18.86 5.27 -18.14
N ALA A 111 -18.55 5.35 -16.85
CA ALA A 111 -18.86 4.33 -15.86
C ALA A 111 -19.54 4.95 -14.64
N ASN A 112 -20.50 4.23 -14.06
CA ASN A 112 -21.25 4.68 -12.90
C ASN A 112 -20.86 3.86 -11.68
N GLY A 113 -20.36 4.55 -10.66
CA GLY A 113 -20.03 4.01 -9.36
C GLY A 113 -21.15 4.18 -8.34
N LYS A 114 -20.79 4.03 -7.07
CA LYS A 114 -21.64 4.31 -5.92
C LYS A 114 -20.83 5.10 -4.90
N HIS A 115 -21.53 5.77 -3.98
CA HIS A 115 -20.89 6.35 -2.81
C HIS A 115 -21.43 5.75 -1.51
N THR A 116 -20.64 5.86 -0.46
CA THR A 116 -21.01 5.53 0.92
C THR A 116 -20.51 6.62 1.86
N GLN A 117 -20.95 6.55 3.12
CA GLN A 117 -20.36 7.29 4.22
C GLN A 117 -20.22 6.35 5.42
N TYR A 118 -19.31 6.66 6.32
CA TYR A 118 -19.23 6.00 7.61
C TYR A 118 -19.02 7.04 8.71
N THR A 119 -19.46 6.67 9.91
CA THR A 119 -19.09 7.37 11.14
C THR A 119 -18.02 6.58 11.87
N PHE A 120 -17.15 7.25 12.61
CA PHE A 120 -16.25 6.61 13.57
C PHE A 120 -16.19 7.48 14.82
N TYR A 121 -16.76 7.01 15.92
CA TYR A 121 -16.95 7.82 17.12
C TYR A 121 -17.64 9.17 16.81
N ASN A 122 -16.94 10.30 16.93
CA ASN A 122 -17.45 11.65 16.67
C ASN A 122 -17.15 12.16 15.24
N TYR A 123 -16.47 11.36 14.41
CA TYR A 123 -16.16 11.67 13.02
C TYR A 123 -17.25 11.14 12.08
N THR A 124 -17.58 11.92 11.05
CA THR A 124 -18.39 11.48 9.90
C THR A 124 -17.60 11.74 8.63
N SER A 125 -17.48 10.73 7.78
CA SER A 125 -16.74 10.87 6.53
C SER A 125 -17.45 11.79 5.53
N GLY A 126 -16.67 12.36 4.62
CA GLY A 126 -17.20 12.81 3.34
C GLY A 126 -17.86 11.65 2.56
N TYR A 127 -18.41 11.95 1.40
CA TYR A 127 -19.01 10.96 0.51
C TYR A 127 -17.91 10.23 -0.24
N ILE A 128 -17.71 8.96 0.08
CA ILE A 128 -16.63 8.13 -0.48
C ILE A 128 -17.19 7.41 -1.69
N HIS A 129 -16.62 7.69 -2.85
CA HIS A 129 -17.05 7.13 -4.13
C HIS A 129 -16.14 5.99 -4.55
N HIS A 130 -16.74 4.95 -5.13
CA HIS A 130 -16.03 3.89 -5.83
C HIS A 130 -16.70 3.60 -7.16
N CYS A 131 -15.92 3.63 -8.23
CA CYS A 131 -16.35 3.30 -9.59
C CYS A 131 -15.37 2.31 -10.22
N THR A 132 -15.85 1.18 -10.71
CA THR A 132 -15.01 0.22 -11.43
C THR A 132 -15.18 0.41 -12.94
N ILE A 133 -14.13 0.88 -13.61
CA ILE A 133 -14.01 0.83 -15.06
C ILE A 133 -13.49 -0.55 -15.47
N LYS A 134 -13.99 -1.10 -16.58
CA LYS A 134 -13.79 -2.51 -16.99
C LYS A 134 -13.58 -2.57 -18.50
N LYS A 135 -13.09 -3.72 -18.98
CA LYS A 135 -12.82 -3.98 -20.41
C LYS A 135 -11.83 -2.96 -20.98
N LEU A 136 -10.83 -2.62 -20.19
CA LEU A 136 -9.71 -1.79 -20.62
C LEU A 136 -8.76 -2.62 -21.49
N GLU A 137 -8.14 -1.98 -22.46
CA GLU A 137 -7.06 -2.57 -23.24
C GLU A 137 -5.78 -2.64 -22.39
N PHE A 138 -4.96 -3.66 -22.61
CA PHE A 138 -3.65 -3.80 -21.96
C PHE A 138 -2.66 -2.75 -22.48
N ASP A 139 -1.62 -2.45 -21.69
CA ASP A 139 -0.51 -1.55 -22.04
C ASP A 139 -0.97 -0.21 -22.65
N THR A 140 -2.05 0.35 -22.13
CA THR A 140 -2.75 1.49 -22.71
C THR A 140 -2.90 2.62 -21.70
N LYS A 141 -2.61 3.84 -22.14
CA LYS A 141 -2.84 5.05 -21.35
C LYS A 141 -4.32 5.42 -21.40
N TYR A 142 -4.92 5.57 -20.22
CA TYR A 142 -6.26 6.11 -20.06
C TYR A 142 -6.22 7.41 -19.27
N TYR A 143 -6.95 8.40 -19.74
CA TYR A 143 -7.30 9.59 -19.00
C TYR A 143 -8.67 9.37 -18.36
N TYR A 144 -8.87 9.90 -17.16
CA TYR A 144 -10.16 9.82 -16.48
C TYR A 144 -10.47 11.11 -15.72
N ALA A 145 -11.76 11.40 -15.57
CA ALA A 145 -12.23 12.55 -14.83
C ALA A 145 -13.33 12.18 -13.82
N VAL A 146 -13.29 12.87 -12.68
CA VAL A 146 -14.22 12.74 -11.55
C VAL A 146 -14.77 14.12 -11.16
N GLY A 147 -15.83 14.16 -10.36
CA GLY A 147 -16.49 15.42 -9.95
C GLY A 147 -17.45 15.97 -11.02
N ILE A 148 -18.03 15.09 -11.83
CA ILE A 148 -18.91 15.46 -12.95
C ILE A 148 -20.15 16.18 -12.42
N GLY A 149 -20.40 17.37 -12.97
CA GLY A 149 -21.49 18.27 -12.55
C GLY A 149 -21.08 19.33 -11.52
N GLN A 150 -19.85 19.27 -11.01
CA GLN A 150 -19.29 20.22 -10.04
C GLN A 150 -17.86 20.62 -10.48
N THR A 151 -16.90 20.70 -9.57
CA THR A 151 -15.49 20.90 -9.93
C THR A 151 -14.90 19.60 -10.46
N VAL A 152 -14.61 19.57 -11.77
CA VAL A 152 -14.02 18.40 -12.44
C VAL A 152 -12.52 18.38 -12.24
N ARG A 153 -11.97 17.20 -11.90
CA ARG A 153 -10.53 16.94 -11.87
C ARG A 153 -10.18 15.81 -12.83
N LYS A 154 -9.09 15.98 -13.58
CA LYS A 154 -8.59 15.03 -14.58
C LYS A 154 -7.27 14.39 -14.13
N PHE A 155 -7.14 13.11 -14.41
CA PHE A 155 -5.99 12.27 -14.09
C PHE A 155 -5.74 11.29 -15.24
N TRP A 156 -4.73 10.44 -15.11
CA TRP A 156 -4.43 9.39 -16.07
C TRP A 156 -3.77 8.20 -15.40
N PHE A 157 -3.85 7.02 -16.00
CA PHE A 157 -3.09 5.84 -15.58
C PHE A 157 -2.70 5.00 -16.79
N MET A 158 -1.78 4.06 -16.60
CA MET A 158 -1.45 3.01 -17.58
C MET A 158 -2.05 1.69 -17.11
N THR A 159 -2.74 0.95 -17.98
CA THR A 159 -3.03 -0.46 -17.72
C THR A 159 -1.76 -1.30 -17.84
N PRO A 160 -1.66 -2.42 -17.09
CA PRO A 160 -0.52 -3.31 -17.22
C PRO A 160 -0.53 -3.99 -18.61
N PRO A 161 0.61 -4.50 -19.09
CA PRO A 161 0.65 -5.45 -20.19
C PRO A 161 -0.14 -6.72 -19.85
N GLU A 162 -0.54 -7.47 -20.88
CA GLU A 162 -1.17 -8.77 -20.70
C GLU A 162 -0.24 -9.70 -19.92
N SER A 163 -0.79 -10.50 -18.99
CA SER A 163 0.00 -11.41 -18.18
C SER A 163 0.72 -12.46 -19.04
N GLY A 164 2.01 -12.67 -18.78
CA GLY A 164 2.81 -13.68 -19.45
C GLY A 164 4.10 -13.99 -18.70
N PRO A 165 4.76 -15.12 -19.00
CA PRO A 165 5.92 -15.60 -18.24
C PRO A 165 7.12 -14.67 -18.29
N ASP A 166 7.28 -13.93 -19.40
CA ASP A 166 8.44 -13.06 -19.65
C ASP A 166 8.09 -11.57 -19.66
N VAL A 167 6.93 -11.21 -19.10
CA VAL A 167 6.42 -9.83 -19.13
C VAL A 167 7.07 -9.02 -18.00
N PRO A 168 7.90 -8.00 -18.33
CA PRO A 168 8.54 -7.20 -17.30
C PRO A 168 7.53 -6.27 -16.64
N TYR A 169 7.61 -6.14 -15.32
CA TYR A 169 6.82 -5.20 -14.55
C TYR A 169 7.61 -4.74 -13.32
N THR A 170 7.58 -3.43 -13.02
CA THR A 170 8.32 -2.88 -11.87
C THR A 170 7.36 -2.47 -10.76
N PHE A 171 7.40 -3.22 -9.65
CA PHE A 171 6.67 -2.88 -8.43
C PHE A 171 7.53 -2.03 -7.48
N GLY A 172 6.94 -0.97 -6.95
CA GLY A 172 7.37 -0.36 -5.70
C GLY A 172 6.89 -1.19 -4.52
N LEU A 173 7.69 -1.25 -3.45
CA LEU A 173 7.28 -1.86 -2.19
C LEU A 173 7.33 -0.78 -1.12
N ILE A 174 6.17 -0.49 -0.51
CA ILE A 174 6.03 0.49 0.57
C ILE A 174 5.17 -0.15 1.67
N GLY A 175 5.55 0.04 2.91
CA GLY A 175 4.76 -0.34 4.09
C GLY A 175 4.97 0.72 5.16
N ASP A 176 4.08 0.74 6.15
CA ASP A 176 4.26 1.54 7.37
C ASP A 176 4.49 3.02 7.03
N LEU A 177 3.74 3.54 6.05
CA LEU A 177 4.07 4.83 5.45
C LEU A 177 3.81 5.95 6.45
N GLY A 178 2.61 6.01 7.04
CA GLY A 178 2.19 7.12 7.87
C GLY A 178 2.23 8.46 7.13
N GLN A 179 2.30 9.55 7.88
CA GLN A 179 2.19 10.92 7.35
C GLN A 179 3.18 11.90 8.01
N SER A 180 4.38 11.39 8.28
CA SER A 180 5.52 12.14 8.80
C SER A 180 6.35 12.79 7.70
N PHE A 181 7.31 13.64 8.09
CA PHE A 181 8.29 14.17 7.14
C PHE A 181 9.09 13.05 6.45
N ASP A 182 9.43 11.98 7.17
CA ASP A 182 10.09 10.79 6.60
C ASP A 182 9.19 10.06 5.60
N SER A 183 7.88 10.03 5.85
CA SER A 183 6.87 9.48 4.94
C SER A 183 6.88 10.25 3.62
N ASN A 184 6.92 11.58 3.68
CA ASN A 184 6.99 12.44 2.51
C ASN A 184 8.28 12.21 1.71
N VAL A 185 9.43 12.12 2.38
CA VAL A 185 10.72 11.80 1.75
C VAL A 185 10.69 10.42 1.07
N THR A 186 10.10 9.42 1.73
CA THR A 186 9.97 8.05 1.20
C THR A 186 9.14 8.05 -0.08
N LEU A 187 7.98 8.71 -0.07
CA LEU A 187 7.12 8.81 -1.24
C LEU A 187 7.80 9.59 -2.38
N THR A 188 8.48 10.71 -2.08
CA THR A 188 9.24 11.47 -3.07
C THR A 188 10.40 10.67 -3.67
N HIS A 189 11.08 9.86 -2.87
CA HIS A 189 12.13 8.99 -3.39
C HIS A 189 11.57 7.90 -4.31
N TYR A 190 10.41 7.32 -3.96
CA TYR A 190 9.69 6.41 -4.86
C TYR A 190 9.29 7.08 -6.17
N GLU A 191 8.72 8.29 -6.11
CA GLU A 191 8.31 9.09 -7.27
C GLU A 191 9.48 9.43 -8.21
N SER A 192 10.72 9.48 -7.69
CA SER A 192 11.91 9.71 -8.52
C SER A 192 12.23 8.53 -9.46
N ASN A 193 11.66 7.34 -9.20
CA ASN A 193 11.80 6.18 -10.07
C ASN A 193 10.72 6.15 -11.15
N ALA A 194 11.03 6.73 -12.31
CA ALA A 194 10.12 6.77 -13.47
C ALA A 194 9.74 5.39 -14.03
N LYS A 195 10.39 4.29 -13.61
CA LYS A 195 10.07 2.93 -14.07
C LYS A 195 9.01 2.25 -13.21
N ALA A 196 8.71 2.75 -12.02
CA ALA A 196 7.73 2.11 -11.14
C ALA A 196 6.31 2.26 -11.70
N GLN A 197 5.58 1.14 -11.78
CA GLN A 197 4.28 1.08 -12.47
C GLN A 197 3.12 0.78 -11.51
N ALA A 198 3.41 0.23 -10.33
CA ALA A 198 2.43 0.00 -9.27
C ALA A 198 3.16 -0.07 -7.92
N VAL A 199 2.41 0.07 -6.83
CA VAL A 199 2.91 -0.15 -5.46
C VAL A 199 2.25 -1.38 -4.87
N LEU A 200 3.05 -2.29 -4.33
CA LEU A 200 2.59 -3.26 -3.34
C LEU A 200 2.66 -2.59 -1.97
N PHE A 201 1.50 -2.25 -1.41
CA PHE A 201 1.42 -1.55 -0.14
C PHE A 201 1.15 -2.56 0.99
N VAL A 202 2.12 -2.77 1.88
CA VAL A 202 2.13 -3.93 2.80
C VAL A 202 1.51 -3.67 4.18
N GLY A 203 0.65 -2.66 4.30
CA GLY A 203 -0.13 -2.36 5.51
C GLY A 203 0.37 -1.12 6.26
N ASP A 204 -0.40 -0.74 7.27
CA ASP A 204 -0.19 0.42 8.13
C ASP A 204 -0.08 1.74 7.33
N LEU A 205 -1.25 2.20 6.88
CA LEU A 205 -1.40 3.31 5.95
C LEU A 205 -1.22 4.64 6.69
N SER A 206 -2.23 5.06 7.46
CA SER A 206 -2.34 6.43 7.95
C SER A 206 -1.83 6.65 9.37
N TYR A 207 -1.79 5.59 10.18
CA TYR A 207 -1.59 5.64 11.64
C TYR A 207 -2.57 6.60 12.35
N ALA A 208 -3.80 6.74 11.83
CA ALA A 208 -4.84 7.58 12.42
C ALA A 208 -5.23 7.12 13.84
N ASP A 209 -5.09 5.83 14.15
CA ASP A 209 -5.35 5.24 15.46
C ASP A 209 -4.37 5.70 16.56
N ASN A 210 -3.21 6.25 16.19
CA ASN A 210 -2.29 6.88 17.15
C ASN A 210 -2.80 8.22 17.70
N TYR A 211 -3.88 8.77 17.14
CA TYR A 211 -4.45 10.05 17.54
C TYR A 211 -5.61 9.87 18.52
N PRO A 212 -5.91 10.88 19.37
CA PRO A 212 -7.06 10.85 20.26
C PRO A 212 -8.33 10.46 19.51
N TYR A 213 -9.02 9.42 20.01
CA TYR A 213 -10.25 8.87 19.42
C TYR A 213 -10.10 8.29 18.01
N HIS A 214 -8.87 7.94 17.62
CA HIS A 214 -8.50 7.54 16.25
C HIS A 214 -8.95 8.61 15.26
N ASP A 215 -8.49 9.85 15.42
CA ASP A 215 -8.94 11.01 14.64
C ASP A 215 -8.91 10.72 13.13
N ASN A 216 -10.08 10.40 12.56
CA ASN A 216 -10.21 9.95 11.18
C ASN A 216 -9.99 11.09 10.16
N VAL A 217 -9.82 12.34 10.62
CA VAL A 217 -9.25 13.42 9.79
C VAL A 217 -7.84 13.04 9.30
N ARG A 218 -7.10 12.23 10.07
CA ARG A 218 -5.78 11.72 9.68
C ARG A 218 -5.82 10.72 8.53
N TRP A 219 -6.95 10.03 8.31
CA TRP A 219 -7.17 9.28 7.08
C TRP A 219 -7.35 10.21 5.87
N ASP A 220 -8.04 11.35 6.05
CA ASP A 220 -8.28 12.31 4.97
C ASP A 220 -6.99 13.02 4.55
N THR A 221 -6.17 13.48 5.53
CA THR A 221 -4.88 14.11 5.24
C THR A 221 -3.93 13.13 4.56
N TRP A 222 -3.83 11.89 5.06
CA TRP A 222 -3.00 10.86 4.43
C TRP A 222 -3.40 10.62 2.97
N ALA A 223 -4.70 10.49 2.70
CA ALA A 223 -5.18 10.24 1.35
C ALA A 223 -4.96 11.43 0.41
N ARG A 224 -5.08 12.68 0.88
CA ARG A 224 -4.68 13.88 0.11
C ARG A 224 -3.17 13.91 -0.16
N PHE A 225 -2.36 13.49 0.81
CA PHE A 225 -0.90 13.42 0.68
C PHE A 225 -0.45 12.43 -0.39
N VAL A 226 -1.00 11.20 -0.40
CA VAL A 226 -0.59 10.17 -1.35
C VAL A 226 -1.25 10.29 -2.73
N GLU A 227 -2.34 11.07 -2.87
CA GLU A 227 -3.09 11.27 -4.12
C GLU A 227 -2.18 11.60 -5.30
N ARG A 228 -1.14 12.41 -5.07
CA ARG A 228 -0.15 12.81 -6.08
C ARG A 228 0.55 11.64 -6.78
N ASN A 229 0.52 10.44 -6.20
CA ASN A 229 1.04 9.21 -6.77
C ASN A 229 -0.08 8.20 -7.08
N VAL A 230 -0.92 7.89 -6.10
CA VAL A 230 -1.91 6.81 -6.20
C VAL A 230 -3.09 7.15 -7.13
N ALA A 231 -3.28 8.41 -7.53
CA ALA A 231 -4.22 8.75 -8.60
C ALA A 231 -3.69 8.38 -10.01
N TYR A 232 -2.39 8.06 -10.14
CA TYR A 232 -1.75 7.84 -11.44
C TYR A 232 -1.25 6.41 -11.66
N GLN A 233 -1.02 5.67 -10.56
CA GLN A 233 -0.63 4.27 -10.61
C GLN A 233 -1.32 3.46 -9.51
N PRO A 234 -1.68 2.19 -9.77
CA PRO A 234 -2.40 1.39 -8.81
C PRO A 234 -1.53 1.06 -7.59
N TRP A 235 -2.09 1.29 -6.41
CA TRP A 235 -1.56 0.73 -5.16
C TRP A 235 -2.39 -0.49 -4.77
N ILE A 236 -1.70 -1.61 -4.51
CA ILE A 236 -2.32 -2.87 -4.11
C ILE A 236 -2.32 -2.94 -2.58
N TRP A 237 -3.51 -2.75 -2.02
CA TRP A 237 -3.69 -2.59 -0.57
C TRP A 237 -3.54 -3.89 0.21
N THR A 238 -2.78 -3.84 1.30
CA THR A 238 -2.79 -4.83 2.40
C THR A 238 -3.28 -4.11 3.65
N ALA A 239 -4.01 -4.82 4.51
CA ALA A 239 -4.40 -4.29 5.82
C ALA A 239 -3.34 -4.69 6.84
N GLY A 240 -2.77 -3.72 7.55
CA GLY A 240 -1.90 -3.92 8.71
C GLY A 240 -2.67 -3.90 10.01
N ASN A 241 -1.96 -3.88 11.15
CA ASN A 241 -2.60 -3.82 12.46
C ASN A 241 -3.16 -2.42 12.77
N HIS A 242 -2.56 -1.35 12.25
CA HIS A 242 -3.08 0.01 12.42
C HIS A 242 -4.38 0.26 11.64
N GLU A 243 -4.77 -0.65 10.73
CA GLU A 243 -6.08 -0.63 10.10
C GLU A 243 -7.16 -1.36 10.90
N ILE A 244 -6.82 -2.07 11.98
CA ILE A 244 -7.81 -2.84 12.75
C ILE A 244 -8.88 -1.90 13.33
N ASP A 245 -8.49 -0.72 13.81
CA ASP A 245 -9.42 0.32 14.32
C ASP A 245 -10.49 -0.24 15.29
N PHE A 246 -10.09 -1.19 16.13
CA PHE A 246 -10.97 -1.83 17.12
C PHE A 246 -10.85 -1.09 18.45
N ALA A 247 -11.81 -0.23 18.74
CA ALA A 247 -11.86 0.63 19.91
C ALA A 247 -13.24 0.51 20.61
N PRO A 248 -13.52 -0.60 21.33
CA PRO A 248 -14.80 -0.82 22.01
C PRO A 248 -15.17 0.28 23.02
N GLU A 249 -14.18 0.92 23.63
CA GLU A 249 -14.33 2.06 24.54
C GLU A 249 -14.94 3.29 23.86
N LEU A 250 -14.86 3.39 22.54
CA LEU A 250 -15.50 4.41 21.71
C LEU A 250 -16.82 3.94 21.07
N GLY A 251 -17.23 2.69 21.35
CA GLY A 251 -18.35 2.04 20.68
C GLY A 251 -18.01 1.47 19.29
N GLU A 252 -16.73 1.48 18.89
CA GLU A 252 -16.27 1.04 17.57
C GLU A 252 -15.74 -0.39 17.63
N THR A 253 -16.64 -1.36 17.42
CA THR A 253 -16.36 -2.80 17.59
C THR A 253 -16.20 -3.58 16.28
N LYS A 254 -16.27 -2.89 15.13
CA LYS A 254 -16.13 -3.52 13.80
C LYS A 254 -14.70 -3.32 13.30
N PRO A 255 -13.88 -4.38 13.22
CA PRO A 255 -12.52 -4.28 12.70
C PRO A 255 -12.48 -3.77 11.26
N PHE A 256 -11.45 -3.01 10.92
CA PHE A 256 -11.17 -2.49 9.59
C PHE A 256 -12.26 -1.58 9.02
N LYS A 257 -13.10 -0.97 9.87
CA LYS A 257 -14.22 -0.14 9.43
C LYS A 257 -13.75 1.05 8.57
N PRO A 258 -12.79 1.91 8.99
CA PRO A 258 -12.31 2.99 8.14
C PRO A 258 -11.63 2.49 6.86
N PHE A 259 -10.69 1.55 6.98
CA PHE A 259 -9.96 0.97 5.85
C PHE A 259 -10.90 0.40 4.77
N SER A 260 -11.84 -0.46 5.16
CA SER A 260 -12.75 -1.15 4.23
C SER A 260 -13.75 -0.22 3.54
N GLN A 261 -14.03 0.96 4.11
CA GLN A 261 -14.86 1.99 3.49
C GLN A 261 -14.08 2.85 2.51
N ARG A 262 -12.77 3.04 2.72
CA ARG A 262 -11.93 3.92 1.90
C ARG A 262 -11.22 3.20 0.77
N TYR A 263 -10.72 1.98 0.99
CA TYR A 263 -9.83 1.27 0.06
C TYR A 263 -10.45 -0.05 -0.40
N PRO A 264 -11.29 -0.02 -1.45
CA PRO A 264 -11.90 -1.24 -1.99
C PRO A 264 -10.85 -2.12 -2.65
N THR A 265 -11.12 -3.42 -2.69
CA THR A 265 -10.23 -4.41 -3.28
C THR A 265 -11.02 -5.34 -4.19
N PRO A 266 -10.43 -5.93 -5.25
CA PRO A 266 -11.15 -6.82 -6.16
C PRO A 266 -11.25 -8.25 -5.60
N TYR A 267 -11.44 -8.42 -4.29
CA TYR A 267 -11.38 -9.71 -3.62
C TYR A 267 -12.35 -10.76 -4.21
N LYS A 268 -13.53 -10.33 -4.66
CA LYS A 268 -14.49 -11.23 -5.34
C LYS A 268 -13.97 -11.78 -6.66
N ALA A 269 -13.11 -11.04 -7.36
CA ALA A 269 -12.53 -11.47 -8.63
C ALA A 269 -11.58 -12.66 -8.45
N SER A 270 -11.04 -12.86 -7.25
CA SER A 270 -10.19 -14.00 -6.89
C SER A 270 -10.93 -15.05 -6.05
N GLY A 271 -12.27 -15.03 -6.02
CA GLY A 271 -13.08 -15.97 -5.23
C GLY A 271 -13.01 -15.76 -3.72
N SER A 272 -12.43 -14.66 -3.23
CA SER A 272 -12.40 -14.37 -1.79
C SER A 272 -13.76 -13.90 -1.29
N THR A 273 -14.05 -14.19 -0.03
CA THR A 273 -15.26 -13.78 0.67
C THR A 273 -15.10 -12.45 1.41
N ALA A 274 -13.87 -11.93 1.58
CA ALA A 274 -13.59 -10.72 2.34
C ALA A 274 -12.50 -9.84 1.68
N PRO A 275 -12.50 -8.51 1.92
CA PRO A 275 -11.57 -7.59 1.25
C PRO A 275 -10.11 -7.71 1.71
N TYR A 276 -9.85 -8.47 2.79
CA TYR A 276 -8.54 -8.54 3.47
C TYR A 276 -7.57 -9.57 2.87
N TRP A 277 -8.06 -10.51 2.05
CA TRP A 277 -7.23 -11.46 1.31
C TRP A 277 -7.74 -11.58 -0.12
N LYS A 278 -6.83 -11.54 -1.09
CA LYS A 278 -7.12 -11.55 -2.53
C LYS A 278 -5.89 -11.95 -3.32
N ILE A 279 -6.09 -12.43 -4.54
CA ILE A 279 -5.01 -12.77 -5.48
C ILE A 279 -5.20 -11.99 -6.78
N HIS A 280 -4.16 -11.26 -7.17
CA HIS A 280 -4.07 -10.63 -8.49
C HIS A 280 -3.20 -11.52 -9.38
N SER A 281 -3.63 -11.83 -10.61
CA SER A 281 -2.71 -12.40 -11.60
C SER A 281 -1.96 -11.25 -12.25
N SER A 282 -0.80 -10.92 -11.72
CA SER A 282 0.22 -10.19 -12.47
C SER A 282 1.38 -11.11 -12.88
N VAL A 283 1.47 -12.30 -12.29
CA VAL A 283 2.46 -13.32 -12.60
C VAL A 283 1.81 -14.70 -12.46
N GLN A 284 1.62 -15.42 -13.57
CA GLN A 284 1.46 -16.88 -13.51
C GLN A 284 2.88 -17.46 -13.44
N VAL A 285 3.31 -17.87 -12.25
CA VAL A 285 4.46 -18.77 -12.13
C VAL A 285 3.94 -20.16 -12.49
N ALA A 286 4.34 -20.67 -13.65
CA ALA A 286 4.14 -22.08 -14.03
C ALA A 286 5.10 -22.98 -13.23
#